data_AF-T0JIV9-F1
#
_entry.id   AF-T0JIV9-F1
#
_cell.length_a   1.000
_cell.length_b   1.000
_cell.length_c   1.000
_cell.angle_alpha   90.00
_cell.angle_beta   90.00
_cell.angle_gamma   90.00
#
_symmetry.space_group_name_H-M   'P 1'
#
loop_
_entity.id
_entity.type
_entity.pdbx_description
1 polymer ?
#
loop_
_entity_poly.entity_id
_entity_poly.type
_entity_poly.pdbx_seq_one_letter_code
_entity_poly.pdbx_strand_id
1 'polypeptide(L)' 'MLMDIPLSITVELGRTQRSVKEVLELSAGSIIELDKLAGEPVDILVNKRIVAKGEVVVIDENFGGENK' A
#
# COMPACT_ATOMS: atom_id res chain seq x y z
N MET A 1 12.01 1.79 -26.58
CA MET A 1 11.83 3.25 -26.55
C MET A 1 11.85 3.69 -25.08
N LEU A 2 11.90 4.99 -24.74
CA LEU A 2 11.95 5.44 -23.34
C LEU A 2 10.69 5.08 -22.52
N MET A 3 9.55 4.98 -23.21
CA MET A 3 8.24 4.70 -22.59
C MET A 3 8.05 3.24 -22.15
N ASP A 4 8.90 2.33 -22.62
CA ASP A 4 8.79 0.88 -22.33
C ASP A 4 9.57 0.47 -21.08
N ILE A 5 10.19 1.43 -20.38
CA ILE A 5 11.00 1.16 -19.20
C ILE A 5 10.05 0.80 -18.05
N PRO A 6 10.12 -0.42 -17.50
CA PRO A 6 9.28 -0.81 -16.38
C PRO A 6 9.69 -0.01 -15.13
N LEU A 7 8.70 0.44 -14.38
CA LEU A 7 8.90 1.17 -13.12
C LEU A 7 8.20 0.43 -11.98
N SER A 8 8.87 0.36 -10.83
CA SER A 8 8.27 -0.17 -9.61
C SER A 8 7.28 0.83 -9.03
N ILE A 9 6.03 0.39 -8.92
CA ILE A 9 4.95 1.13 -8.28
C ILE A 9 4.72 0.54 -6.89
N THR A 10 4.62 1.39 -5.88
CA THR A 10 4.26 1.02 -4.51
C THR A 10 2.96 1.70 -4.13
N VAL A 11 2.02 0.94 -3.56
CA VAL A 11 0.80 1.48 -2.97
C VAL A 11 0.92 1.36 -1.45
N GLU A 12 0.78 2.48 -0.74
CA GLU A 12 0.97 2.56 0.72
C GLU A 12 -0.32 2.91 1.44
N LEU A 13 -0.71 2.04 2.39
CA LEU A 13 -1.87 2.24 3.24
C LEU A 13 -1.67 3.39 4.25
N GLY A 14 -0.44 3.60 4.71
CA GLY A 14 -0.09 4.64 5.68
C GLY A 14 1.34 4.47 6.18
N ARG A 15 1.80 5.44 6.95
CA ARG A 15 3.14 5.49 7.54
C ARG A 15 3.04 5.86 9.02
N THR A 16 4.09 5.57 9.76
CA THR A 16 4.20 6.05 11.13
C THR A 16 5.66 6.24 11.48
N GLN A 17 5.97 7.22 12.31
CA GLN A 17 7.33 7.45 12.82
C GLN A 17 7.42 6.92 14.24
N ARG A 18 8.44 6.14 14.51
CA ARG A 18 8.72 5.51 15.81
C ARG A 18 10.21 5.62 16.11
N SER A 19 10.54 5.65 17.39
CA SER A 19 11.94 5.58 17.81
C SER A 19 12.54 4.20 17.48
N VAL A 20 13.86 4.13 17.33
CA VAL A 20 14.55 2.84 17.10
C VAL A 20 14.21 1.83 18.20
N LYS A 21 14.11 2.30 19.46
CA LYS A 21 13.75 1.46 20.60
C LYS A 21 12.37 0.81 20.42
N GLU A 22 11.35 1.59 20.07
CA GLU A 22 9.99 1.09 19.84
C GLU A 22 9.95 0.07 18.70
N VAL A 23 10.73 0.28 17.64
CA VAL A 23 10.82 -0.66 16.51
C VAL A 23 11.46 -1.99 16.95
N LEU A 24 12.49 -1.95 17.79
CA LEU A 24 13.15 -3.15 18.32
C LEU A 24 12.27 -3.94 19.31
N GLU A 25 11.29 -3.30 19.92
CA GLU A 25 10.33 -3.93 20.85
C GLU A 25 9.14 -4.59 20.12
N LEU A 26 9.01 -4.39 18.79
CA LEU A 26 7.96 -5.02 18.00
C LEU A 26 8.11 -6.54 17.99
N SER A 27 6.99 -7.22 18.21
CA SER A 27 6.92 -8.68 18.25
C SER A 27 5.63 -9.17 17.60
N ALA A 28 5.50 -10.48 17.43
CA ALA A 28 4.28 -11.07 16.90
C ALA A 28 3.08 -10.67 17.76
N GLY A 29 2.06 -10.07 17.13
CA GLY A 29 0.87 -9.56 17.82
C GLY A 29 0.92 -8.07 18.19
N SER A 30 2.04 -7.37 17.96
CA SER A 30 2.08 -5.91 18.10
C SER A 30 1.12 -5.23 17.12
N ILE A 31 0.34 -4.27 17.63
CA ILE A 31 -0.56 -3.43 16.84
C ILE A 31 0.14 -2.08 16.62
N ILE A 32 0.24 -1.64 15.36
CA ILE A 32 0.88 -0.38 14.98
C ILE A 32 -0.15 0.52 14.32
N GLU A 33 -0.43 1.65 14.95
CA GLU A 33 -1.26 2.70 14.37
C GLU A 33 -0.49 3.51 13.31
N LEU A 34 -1.13 3.70 12.16
CA LEU A 34 -0.64 4.48 11.03
C LEU A 34 -1.24 5.89 11.06
N ASP A 35 -0.65 6.80 10.28
CA ASP A 35 -1.08 8.20 10.16
C ASP A 35 -2.37 8.42 9.37
N LYS A 36 -2.85 7.40 8.65
CA LYS A 36 -4.07 7.46 7.83
C LYS A 36 -5.25 6.80 8.51
N LEU A 37 -6.40 7.46 8.42
CA LEU A 37 -7.68 6.92 8.90
C LEU A 37 -8.26 5.91 7.89
N ALA A 38 -9.06 4.97 8.40
CA ALA A 38 -9.78 4.04 7.54
C ALA A 38 -10.72 4.79 6.58
N GLY A 39 -10.64 4.46 5.29
CA GLY A 39 -11.40 5.13 4.22
C GLY A 39 -10.69 6.32 3.58
N GLU A 40 -9.54 6.77 4.11
CA GLU A 40 -8.73 7.76 3.40
C GLU A 40 -8.03 7.16 2.17
N PRO A 41 -7.78 7.96 1.12
CA PRO A 41 -7.05 7.50 -0.05
C PRO A 41 -5.62 7.04 0.29
N VAL A 42 -5.20 5.93 -0.30
CA VAL A 42 -3.84 5.40 -0.23
C VAL A 42 -2.88 6.18 -1.14
N ASP A 43 -1.60 6.23 -0.77
CA ASP A 43 -0.60 6.90 -1.61
C ASP A 43 -0.04 5.93 -2.64
N ILE A 44 0.13 6.41 -3.87
CA ILE A 44 0.75 5.66 -4.97
C ILE A 44 2.10 6.32 -5.27
N LEU A 45 3.17 5.53 -5.17
CA LEU A 45 4.53 5.98 -5.29
C LEU A 45 5.23 5.33 -6.48
N VAL A 46 6.07 6.12 -7.15
CA VAL A 46 7.07 5.63 -8.11
C VAL A 46 8.43 6.06 -7.59
N ASN A 47 9.35 5.10 -7.43
CA ASN A 47 10.68 5.37 -6.89
C ASN A 47 10.66 6.21 -5.59
N LYS A 48 9.76 5.87 -4.66
CA LYS A 48 9.56 6.53 -3.35
C LYS A 48 9.02 7.97 -3.40
N ARG A 49 8.60 8.47 -4.57
CA ARG A 49 7.90 9.76 -4.68
C ARG A 49 6.41 9.52 -4.88
N ILE A 50 5.57 10.22 -4.13
CA ILE A 50 4.13 10.20 -4.32
C ILE A 50 3.82 10.82 -5.69
N VAL A 51 3.11 10.07 -6.52
CA VAL A 51 2.68 10.50 -7.86
C VAL A 51 1.17 10.56 -7.99
N ALA A 52 0.43 9.82 -7.15
CA ALA A 52 -1.02 9.81 -7.15
C ALA A 52 -1.58 9.39 -5.78
N LYS A 53 -2.89 9.56 -5.61
CA LYS A 53 -3.67 8.97 -4.54
C LYS A 53 -4.74 8.06 -5.14
N GLY A 54 -5.12 7.00 -4.45
CA GLY A 54 -6.13 6.04 -4.91
C GLY A 54 -7.06 5.60 -3.79
N GLU A 55 -8.24 5.11 -4.16
CA GLU A 55 -9.16 4.46 -3.22
C GLU A 55 -8.98 2.94 -3.32
N VAL A 56 -9.00 2.25 -2.18
CA VAL A 56 -8.99 0.79 -2.17
C VAL A 56 -10.43 0.33 -2.36
N VAL A 57 -10.72 -0.19 -3.55
CA VAL A 57 -11.99 -0.80 -3.87
C VAL A 57 -11.82 -2.32 -3.90
N VAL A 58 -12.72 -3.04 -3.23
CA VAL A 58 -12.81 -4.49 -3.35
C VAL A 58 -13.72 -4.77 -4.55
N ILE A 59 -13.17 -5.43 -5.56
CA ILE A 59 -13.96 -5.93 -6.69
C ILE A 59 -14.16 -7.42 -6.47
N ASP A 60 -15.39 -7.83 -6.15
CA ASP A 60 -15.79 -9.24 -6.05
C ASP A 60 -15.97 -9.87 -7.44
N GLU A 61 -14.93 -9.82 -8.28
CA GLU A 61 -14.93 -10.52 -9.57
C GLU A 61 -13.74 -11.45 -9.66
N ASN A 62 -13.93 -12.66 -9.13
CA ASN A 62 -13.18 -13.83 -9.59
C ASN A 62 -14.04 -15.09 -9.45
N PHE A 63 -15.16 -15.14 -10.19
CA PHE A 63 -15.71 -16.42 -10.65
C PHE A 63 -15.29 -16.64 -12.09
N GLY A 64 -14.11 -17.24 -12.25
CA GLY A 64 -13.84 -18.06 -13.42
C GLY A 64 -14.85 -19.19 -13.44
N GLY A 65 -15.66 -19.25 -14.50
CA GLY A 65 -16.77 -20.19 -14.55
C GLY A 65 -17.52 -20.21 -15.87
N GLU A 66 -16.83 -20.25 -17.01
CA GLU A 66 -17.38 -20.93 -18.20
C GLU A 66 -16.25 -21.72 -18.89
N ASN A 67 -16.11 -22.99 -18.49
CA ASN A 67 -15.77 -24.00 -19.48
C ASN A 67 -16.99 -24.14 -20.39
N LYS A 68 -16.86 -23.68 -21.63
CA LYS A 68 -17.69 -24.17 -22.72
C LYS A 68 -16.84 -24.38 -23.96
#